data_AF-A0A1Y5EAY5-F1
#
_entry.id   AF-A0A1Y5EAY5-F1
#
_cell.length_a   1.000
_cell.length_b   1.000
_cell.length_c   1.000
_cell.angle_alpha   90.00
_cell.angle_beta   90.00
_cell.angle_gamma   90.00
#
_symmetry.space_group_name_H-M   'P 1'
#
loop_
_entity.id
_entity.type
_entity.pdbx_description
1 polymer ?
#
loop_
_entity_poly.entity_id
_entity_poly.type
_entity_poly.pdbx_seq_one_letter_code
_entity_poly.pdbx_strand_id
1 'polypeptide(L)'
;MRLVDGLKVLGSLVFTVILFVVPVHAVAVPVMCTFGDELYPDGTAADLTTSTDCEVHLGINDTEANVATVDPFGITDWVRADKIAGGDGDGELDLSGVAVDVNSGTWSIADFKGYTSIFLTLKASDGFAAYLLDTAFSSGEWTTADLFPSGDGGKDLSHMSLYYSPGSVTVVPLPAAFPLYGAGLALLGLVAHRRRSKSA
;
A
#
# COMPACT_ATOMS: atom_id res chain seq x y z
N MET A 1 39.93 -80.11 47.42
CA MET A 1 40.27 -78.68 47.65
C MET A 1 39.61 -77.88 46.53
N ARG A 2 38.94 -76.80 46.93
CA ARG A 2 37.99 -75.92 46.21
C ARG A 2 38.41 -75.55 44.77
N LEU A 3 37.43 -75.42 43.85
CA LEU A 3 36.85 -74.11 43.50
C LEU A 3 35.61 -74.28 42.61
N VAL A 4 34.56 -73.57 42.99
CA VAL A 4 33.35 -73.24 42.23
C VAL A 4 33.69 -72.03 41.36
N ASP A 5 33.09 -71.87 40.17
CA ASP A 5 32.73 -70.60 39.51
C ASP A 5 32.16 -70.94 38.11
N GLY A 6 30.99 -70.51 37.65
CA GLY A 6 30.30 -69.25 37.88
C GLY A 6 30.07 -68.57 36.52
N LEU A 7 29.35 -69.22 35.59
CA LEU A 7 29.14 -68.69 34.23
C LEU A 7 28.01 -67.65 34.26
N LYS A 8 28.40 -66.36 34.27
CA LYS A 8 27.51 -65.21 34.18
C LYS A 8 27.10 -64.93 32.73
N VAL A 9 25.79 -64.86 32.53
CA VAL A 9 25.12 -64.35 31.33
C VAL A 9 25.38 -62.85 31.20
N LEU A 10 25.88 -62.40 30.05
CA LEU A 10 25.97 -60.98 29.69
C LEU A 10 25.25 -60.79 28.36
N GLY A 11 23.98 -60.41 28.44
CA GLY A 11 23.20 -59.92 27.31
C GLY A 11 23.68 -58.51 26.95
N SER A 12 24.19 -58.35 25.72
CA SER A 12 24.53 -57.05 25.16
C SER A 12 23.38 -56.59 24.27
N LEU A 13 22.59 -55.64 24.76
CA LEU A 13 21.47 -55.05 24.01
C LEU A 13 22.03 -53.85 23.23
N VAL A 14 22.24 -54.05 21.92
CA VAL A 14 22.73 -53.01 21.02
C VAL A 14 21.55 -52.11 20.63
N PHE A 15 21.49 -50.90 21.19
CA PHE A 15 20.55 -49.86 20.76
C PHE A 15 21.14 -49.13 19.55
N THR A 16 20.61 -49.40 18.35
CA THR A 16 20.92 -48.62 17.15
C THR A 16 20.08 -47.34 17.16
N VAL A 17 20.70 -46.21 17.48
CA VAL A 17 20.09 -44.88 17.34
C VAL A 17 20.19 -44.47 15.87
N ILE A 18 19.06 -44.52 15.15
CA ILE A 18 18.97 -44.01 13.78
C ILE A 18 18.73 -42.51 13.85
N LEU A 19 19.76 -41.73 13.54
CA LEU A 19 19.66 -40.27 13.41
C LEU A 19 19.03 -39.94 12.05
N PHE A 20 17.76 -39.56 12.04
CA PHE A 20 17.13 -39.00 10.85
C PHE A 20 17.53 -37.53 10.72
N VAL A 21 18.54 -37.25 9.89
CA VAL A 21 18.84 -35.88 9.47
C VAL A 21 17.84 -35.51 8.37
N VAL A 22 16.79 -34.78 8.74
CA VAL A 22 15.84 -34.23 7.77
C VAL A 22 16.49 -33.00 7.14
N PRO A 23 16.60 -32.90 5.80
CA PRO A 23 17.09 -31.71 5.15
C PRO A 23 16.13 -30.54 5.43
N VAL A 24 16.64 -29.52 6.12
CA VAL A 24 15.96 -28.23 6.26
C VAL A 24 16.00 -27.55 4.90
N HIS A 25 14.94 -27.72 4.11
CA HIS A 25 14.74 -26.91 2.92
C HIS A 25 14.34 -25.52 3.41
N ALA A 26 15.16 -24.51 3.11
CA ALA A 26 14.79 -23.12 3.32
C ALA A 26 13.53 -22.85 2.48
N VAL A 27 12.40 -22.69 3.15
CA VAL A 27 11.17 -22.22 2.52
C VAL A 27 11.38 -20.74 2.23
N ALA A 28 11.30 -20.36 0.95
CA ALA A 28 11.32 -18.95 0.58
C ALA A 28 10.10 -18.28 1.25
N VAL A 29 10.37 -17.31 2.12
CA VAL A 29 9.31 -16.51 2.75
C VAL A 29 8.65 -15.69 1.63
N PRO A 30 7.31 -15.73 1.49
CA PRO A 30 6.64 -14.92 0.48
C PRO A 30 6.89 -13.44 0.77
N VAL A 31 7.30 -12.70 -0.25
CA VAL A 31 7.37 -11.24 -0.17
C VAL A 31 5.94 -10.74 0.01
N MET A 32 5.66 -10.12 1.15
CA MET A 32 4.38 -9.49 1.43
C MET A 32 4.65 -8.02 1.78
N CYS A 33 3.88 -7.13 1.18
CA CYS A 33 3.85 -5.74 1.58
C CYS A 33 3.00 -5.59 2.86
N THR A 34 3.22 -4.48 3.55
CA THR A 34 2.48 -4.06 4.74
C THR A 34 1.98 -2.64 4.56
N PHE A 35 0.76 -2.35 5.03
CA PHE A 35 0.12 -1.03 4.95
C PHE A 35 -0.30 -0.54 6.34
N GLY A 36 -0.64 0.74 6.47
CA GLY A 36 -0.99 1.39 7.74
C GLY A 36 -0.38 2.78 7.91
N ASP A 37 -0.44 3.34 9.12
CA ASP A 37 -0.14 4.76 9.38
C ASP A 37 1.23 5.02 10.02
N GLU A 38 1.90 3.99 10.52
CA GLU A 38 3.19 4.11 11.21
C GLU A 38 4.29 3.43 10.37
N LEU A 39 5.43 4.11 10.22
CA LEU A 39 6.61 3.52 9.58
C LEU A 39 7.37 2.70 10.62
N TYR A 40 7.87 1.55 10.22
CA TYR A 40 8.67 0.63 11.02
C TYR A 40 9.73 1.29 11.94
N PRO A 41 9.67 1.04 13.26
CA PRO A 41 10.85 1.09 14.11
C PRO A 41 11.26 -0.31 14.65
N ASP A 42 10.39 -1.34 14.54
CA ASP A 42 10.57 -2.62 15.27
C ASP A 42 9.85 -3.89 14.77
N GLY A 43 8.99 -3.87 13.76
CA GLY A 43 8.37 -5.14 13.32
C GLY A 43 6.97 -5.10 12.75
N THR A 44 6.27 -3.97 12.88
CA THR A 44 4.82 -4.03 13.01
C THR A 44 4.00 -3.10 12.13
N ALA A 45 4.61 -2.24 11.30
CA ALA A 45 3.85 -1.18 10.65
C ALA A 45 4.42 -0.75 9.28
N ALA A 46 3.52 -0.72 8.29
CA ALA A 46 3.60 -0.24 6.90
C ALA A 46 4.98 -0.02 6.23
N ASP A 47 5.13 -0.59 5.03
CA ASP A 47 6.23 -0.26 4.10
C ASP A 47 6.03 1.11 3.43
N LEU A 48 4.79 1.58 3.35
CA LEU A 48 4.42 2.93 2.91
C LEU A 48 3.30 3.43 3.82
N THR A 49 3.55 4.48 4.60
CA THR A 49 2.57 4.96 5.57
C THR A 49 1.37 5.61 4.91
N THR A 50 0.28 5.74 5.65
CA THR A 50 -1.01 6.30 5.22
C THR A 50 -1.56 5.58 3.98
N SER A 51 -1.36 4.27 3.94
CA SER A 51 -1.91 3.35 2.95
C SER A 51 -2.98 2.45 3.58
N THR A 52 -4.00 2.11 2.79
CA THR A 52 -5.18 1.35 3.22
C THR A 52 -5.17 -0.09 2.69
N ASP A 53 -4.39 -0.36 1.65
CA ASP A 53 -4.21 -1.68 1.05
C ASP A 53 -2.88 -1.74 0.30
N CYS A 54 -2.37 -2.93 0.02
CA CYS A 54 -1.16 -3.11 -0.76
C CYS A 54 -1.12 -4.43 -1.54
N GLU A 55 -0.41 -4.42 -2.68
CA GLU A 55 -0.18 -5.60 -3.52
C GLU A 55 1.29 -5.64 -3.98
N VAL A 56 1.87 -6.84 -4.13
CA VAL A 56 3.24 -7.01 -4.64
C VAL A 56 3.21 -7.73 -5.97
N HIS A 57 3.92 -7.18 -6.96
CA HIS A 57 4.07 -7.78 -8.27
C HIS A 57 5.55 -7.99 -8.61
N LEU A 58 5.95 -9.25 -8.73
CA LEU A 58 7.32 -9.67 -9.00
C LEU A 58 7.54 -9.99 -10.48
N GLY A 59 8.75 -9.76 -10.98
CA GLY A 59 9.13 -10.05 -12.37
C GLY A 59 8.54 -9.11 -13.42
N ILE A 60 7.84 -8.05 -12.98
CA ILE A 60 7.22 -7.06 -13.87
C ILE A 60 7.57 -5.63 -13.46
N ASN A 61 7.50 -4.74 -14.43
CA ASN A 61 7.72 -3.30 -14.26
C ASN A 61 6.38 -2.59 -14.04
N ASP A 62 6.34 -1.48 -13.33
CA ASP A 62 5.15 -0.63 -13.12
C ASP A 62 4.89 0.31 -14.31
N THR A 63 5.02 -0.21 -15.53
CA THR A 63 4.64 0.55 -16.73
C THR A 63 3.12 0.62 -16.84
N GLU A 64 2.57 1.65 -17.50
CA GLU A 64 1.12 1.76 -17.76
C GLU A 64 0.53 0.48 -18.35
N ALA A 65 1.21 -0.13 -19.32
CA ALA A 65 0.74 -1.38 -19.93
C ALA A 65 0.66 -2.55 -18.95
N ASN A 66 1.62 -2.65 -18.02
CA ASN A 66 1.63 -3.70 -17.01
C ASN A 66 0.60 -3.43 -15.91
N VAL A 67 0.47 -2.18 -15.47
CA VAL A 67 -0.56 -1.76 -14.50
C VAL A 67 -1.95 -2.06 -15.04
N ALA A 68 -2.24 -1.74 -16.31
CA ALA A 68 -3.50 -2.08 -16.97
C ALA A 68 -3.72 -3.58 -17.22
N THR A 69 -2.70 -4.43 -17.00
CA THR A 69 -2.81 -5.88 -17.14
C THR A 69 -3.04 -6.54 -15.78
N VAL A 70 -2.41 -6.02 -14.72
CA VAL A 70 -2.54 -6.58 -13.38
C VAL A 70 -3.71 -6.01 -12.59
N ASP A 71 -4.26 -4.87 -13.04
CA ASP A 71 -5.42 -4.19 -12.45
C ASP A 71 -5.33 -4.09 -10.91
N PRO A 72 -4.33 -3.37 -10.36
CA PRO A 72 -4.15 -3.28 -8.92
C PRO A 72 -5.46 -2.88 -8.22
N PHE A 73 -5.77 -3.57 -7.12
CA PHE A 73 -6.99 -3.33 -6.32
C PHE A 73 -8.30 -3.56 -7.10
N GLY A 74 -8.25 -4.31 -8.21
CA GLY A 74 -9.41 -4.60 -9.06
C GLY A 74 -9.94 -3.41 -9.85
N ILE A 75 -9.15 -2.34 -9.98
CA ILE A 75 -9.50 -1.14 -10.75
C ILE A 75 -8.76 -1.18 -12.08
N THR A 76 -9.48 -0.91 -13.18
CA THR A 76 -9.00 -1.12 -14.56
C THR A 76 -8.70 0.17 -15.32
N ASP A 77 -9.01 1.33 -14.76
CA ASP A 77 -8.92 2.63 -15.43
C ASP A 77 -7.78 3.50 -14.87
N TRP A 78 -6.74 2.87 -14.34
CA TRP A 78 -5.58 3.56 -13.79
C TRP A 78 -4.84 4.40 -14.84
N VAL A 79 -4.57 5.65 -14.48
CA VAL A 79 -3.76 6.58 -15.26
C VAL A 79 -2.57 7.01 -14.41
N ARG A 80 -1.38 7.05 -15.00
CA ARG A 80 -0.17 7.51 -14.31
C ARG A 80 -0.13 9.03 -14.30
N ALA A 81 -0.26 9.60 -13.11
CA ALA A 81 -0.14 11.04 -12.93
C ALA A 81 1.30 11.51 -12.98
N ASP A 82 2.19 10.80 -12.29
CA ASP A 82 3.59 11.23 -12.15
C ASP A 82 4.55 10.06 -11.88
N LYS A 83 5.84 10.30 -12.09
CA LYS A 83 6.92 9.37 -11.84
C LYS A 83 8.21 10.11 -11.45
N ILE A 84 8.73 9.80 -10.27
CA ILE A 84 10.04 10.28 -9.83
C ILE A 84 11.16 9.52 -10.55
N ALA A 85 12.24 10.22 -10.90
CA ALA A 85 13.36 9.67 -11.69
C ALA A 85 12.97 9.11 -13.07
N GLY A 86 11.90 9.64 -13.67
CA GLY A 86 11.44 9.40 -15.04
C GLY A 86 10.52 10.53 -15.49
N GLY A 87 9.99 10.50 -16.72
CA GLY A 87 9.24 11.62 -17.30
C GLY A 87 7.96 11.22 -18.03
N ASP A 88 7.16 10.31 -17.45
CA ASP A 88 6.04 9.66 -18.16
C ASP A 88 4.70 9.70 -17.39
N GLY A 89 4.37 10.81 -16.73
CA GLY A 89 3.03 11.05 -16.16
C GLY A 89 2.26 12.10 -16.97
N ASP A 90 0.94 12.16 -16.81
CA ASP A 90 0.10 13.20 -17.42
C ASP A 90 0.11 14.54 -16.66
N GLY A 91 0.66 14.56 -15.44
CA GLY A 91 0.80 15.74 -14.59
C GLY A 91 -0.48 16.17 -13.86
N GLU A 92 -1.53 15.33 -13.83
CA GLU A 92 -2.78 15.65 -13.12
C GLU A 92 -2.56 15.78 -11.60
N LEU A 93 -1.71 14.91 -11.04
CA LEU A 93 -1.24 14.95 -9.66
C LEU A 93 0.28 15.05 -9.64
N ASP A 94 0.83 15.75 -8.64
CA ASP A 94 2.26 16.04 -8.54
C ASP A 94 2.86 15.32 -7.32
N LEU A 95 3.78 14.38 -7.58
CA LEU A 95 4.49 13.62 -6.55
C LEU A 95 5.81 14.31 -6.25
N SER A 96 6.14 14.48 -4.98
CA SER A 96 7.39 15.12 -4.56
C SER A 96 7.90 14.60 -3.22
N GLY A 97 9.11 15.01 -2.82
CA GLY A 97 9.75 14.60 -1.57
C GLY A 97 10.45 13.23 -1.61
N VAL A 98 10.36 12.52 -2.75
CA VAL A 98 10.93 11.17 -2.90
C VAL A 98 12.39 11.26 -3.36
N ALA A 99 13.27 10.60 -2.61
CA ALA A 99 14.64 10.35 -3.03
C ALA A 99 14.74 8.99 -3.73
N VAL A 100 15.58 8.89 -4.77
CA VAL A 100 15.90 7.63 -5.45
C VAL A 100 17.31 7.17 -5.09
N ASP A 101 17.63 5.92 -5.44
CA ASP A 101 18.91 5.28 -5.07
C ASP A 101 19.14 5.22 -3.55
N VAL A 102 18.04 5.18 -2.79
CA VAL A 102 17.99 4.97 -1.34
C VAL A 102 16.87 3.99 -1.00
N ASN A 103 16.90 3.39 0.18
CA ASN A 103 15.95 2.34 0.60
C ASN A 103 14.84 2.83 1.54
N SER A 104 14.83 4.12 1.88
CA SER A 104 13.79 4.74 2.72
C SER A 104 13.73 6.24 2.48
N GLY A 105 12.60 6.86 2.82
CA GLY A 105 12.42 8.30 2.69
C GLY A 105 11.00 8.77 2.93
N THR A 106 10.69 9.96 2.41
CA THR A 106 9.36 10.55 2.47
C THR A 106 8.73 10.64 1.08
N TRP A 107 7.42 10.87 1.06
CA TRP A 107 6.65 11.19 -0.14
C TRP A 107 5.61 12.26 0.20
N SER A 108 5.19 13.03 -0.80
CA SER A 108 4.11 14.01 -0.67
C SER A 108 3.43 14.29 -2.00
N ILE A 109 2.14 14.57 -1.94
CA ILE A 109 1.27 14.92 -3.06
C ILE A 109 0.62 16.25 -2.72
N ALA A 110 0.73 17.26 -3.57
CA ALA A 110 0.29 18.62 -3.22
C ALA A 110 -1.23 18.74 -3.03
N ASP A 111 -2.00 18.05 -3.88
CA ASP A 111 -3.46 18.09 -3.91
C ASP A 111 -3.99 16.87 -4.66
N PHE A 112 -4.96 16.17 -4.10
CA PHE A 112 -5.60 14.99 -4.70
C PHE A 112 -6.70 15.30 -5.72
N LYS A 113 -7.05 16.59 -5.94
CA LYS A 113 -8.04 17.03 -6.94
C LYS A 113 -9.43 16.39 -6.82
N GLY A 114 -9.73 15.78 -5.67
CA GLY A 114 -10.99 15.10 -5.39
C GLY A 114 -11.05 13.62 -5.83
N TYR A 115 -9.98 13.07 -6.39
CA TYR A 115 -9.86 11.62 -6.64
C TYR A 115 -9.75 10.87 -5.31
N THR A 116 -10.43 9.74 -5.20
CA THR A 116 -10.39 8.88 -3.99
C THR A 116 -9.68 7.56 -4.19
N SER A 117 -9.41 7.19 -5.43
CA SER A 117 -8.65 5.99 -5.77
C SER A 117 -7.33 6.44 -6.36
N ILE A 118 -6.30 6.39 -5.52
CA ILE A 118 -4.95 6.85 -5.82
C ILE A 118 -3.99 5.83 -5.19
N PHE A 119 -2.98 5.40 -5.93
CA PHE A 119 -1.96 4.52 -5.38
C PHE A 119 -0.56 4.96 -5.77
N LEU A 120 0.40 4.63 -4.91
CA LEU A 120 1.83 4.77 -5.17
C LEU A 120 2.45 3.42 -5.45
N THR A 121 3.47 3.40 -6.31
CA THR A 121 4.31 2.23 -6.52
C THR A 121 5.69 2.43 -5.93
N LEU A 122 6.18 1.47 -5.16
CA LEU A 122 7.59 1.37 -4.79
C LEU A 122 8.26 0.37 -5.74
N LYS A 123 9.00 0.88 -6.73
CA LYS A 123 9.76 0.02 -7.63
C LYS A 123 11.21 -0.10 -7.17
N ALA A 124 11.61 -1.32 -6.83
CA ALA A 124 13.00 -1.71 -6.72
C ALA A 124 13.22 -3.05 -7.42
N SER A 125 14.42 -3.28 -7.96
CA SER A 125 14.76 -4.53 -8.66
C SER A 125 13.79 -4.83 -9.84
N ASP A 126 13.48 -6.11 -10.01
CA ASP A 126 12.61 -6.73 -10.98
C ASP A 126 11.13 -6.74 -10.59
N GLY A 127 10.73 -6.04 -9.53
CA GLY A 127 9.33 -5.97 -9.09
C GLY A 127 8.89 -4.56 -8.68
N PHE A 128 7.65 -4.45 -8.23
CA PHE A 128 7.13 -3.28 -7.54
C PHE A 128 6.06 -3.70 -6.52
N ALA A 129 5.83 -2.87 -5.52
CA ALA A 129 4.63 -2.95 -4.70
C ALA A 129 3.75 -1.74 -4.94
N ALA A 130 2.44 -1.95 -5.01
CA ALA A 130 1.43 -0.91 -5.10
C ALA A 130 0.81 -0.69 -3.71
N TYR A 131 0.56 0.56 -3.35
CA TYR A 131 -0.04 0.96 -2.07
C TYR A 131 -1.20 1.90 -2.33
N LEU A 132 -2.42 1.46 -2.02
CA LEU A 132 -3.62 2.30 -2.13
C LEU A 132 -3.61 3.32 -0.99
N LEU A 133 -3.66 4.61 -1.32
CA LEU A 133 -3.50 5.68 -0.32
C LEU A 133 -4.80 5.98 0.44
N ASP A 134 -4.66 6.36 1.70
CA ASP A 134 -5.68 7.14 2.40
C ASP A 134 -5.57 8.61 1.98
N THR A 135 -6.52 9.07 1.16
CA THR A 135 -6.57 10.46 0.67
C THR A 135 -6.84 11.52 1.75
N ALA A 136 -7.05 11.13 3.01
CA ALA A 136 -7.01 12.05 4.15
C ALA A 136 -5.60 12.59 4.44
N PHE A 137 -4.56 11.91 3.97
CA PHE A 137 -3.16 12.25 4.17
C PHE A 137 -2.45 12.46 2.83
N SER A 138 -1.77 13.58 2.67
CA SER A 138 -1.11 13.96 1.42
C SER A 138 0.41 13.82 1.49
N SER A 139 0.92 13.13 2.50
CA SER A 139 2.34 12.88 2.71
C SER A 139 2.55 11.72 3.67
N GLY A 140 3.67 11.04 3.52
CA GLY A 140 4.06 9.96 4.41
C GLY A 140 5.52 9.58 4.28
N GLU A 141 5.85 8.44 4.85
CA GLU A 141 7.15 7.81 4.81
C GLU A 141 7.08 6.48 4.06
N TRP A 142 8.22 5.98 3.59
CA TRP A 142 8.33 4.71 2.89
C TRP A 142 9.66 4.01 3.18
N THR A 143 9.66 2.69 3.02
CA THR A 143 10.84 1.83 3.09
C THR A 143 10.73 0.64 2.13
N THR A 144 11.87 0.13 1.67
CA THR A 144 11.95 -1.12 0.88
C THR A 144 12.57 -2.27 1.68
N ALA A 145 12.79 -2.08 2.98
CA ALA A 145 13.54 -3.00 3.84
C ALA A 145 13.00 -4.43 3.84
N ASP A 146 11.71 -4.57 4.15
CA ASP A 146 11.04 -5.87 4.24
C ASP A 146 10.45 -6.29 2.89
N LEU A 147 10.09 -5.31 2.05
CA LEU A 147 9.53 -5.55 0.73
C LEU A 147 10.56 -6.13 -0.25
N PHE A 148 11.79 -5.61 -0.25
CA PHE A 148 12.86 -6.05 -1.14
C PHE A 148 14.14 -6.24 -0.34
N PRO A 149 14.24 -7.31 0.46
CA PRO A 149 15.34 -7.49 1.38
C PRO A 149 16.69 -7.56 0.65
N SER A 150 17.67 -6.88 1.23
CA SER A 150 19.08 -6.87 0.83
C SER A 150 19.95 -7.01 2.09
N GLY A 151 21.26 -7.21 1.92
CA GLY A 151 22.20 -7.28 3.05
C GLY A 151 22.24 -6.02 3.92
N ASP A 152 21.73 -4.89 3.41
CA ASP A 152 21.82 -3.56 4.02
C ASP A 152 20.43 -2.98 4.40
N GLY A 153 19.41 -3.83 4.56
CA GLY A 153 18.09 -3.39 5.03
C GLY A 153 17.18 -2.84 3.93
N GLY A 154 17.22 -3.43 2.73
CA GLY A 154 16.33 -3.11 1.60
C GLY A 154 17.08 -2.82 0.32
N LYS A 155 16.47 -3.07 -0.84
CA LYS A 155 17.02 -2.66 -2.15
C LYS A 155 16.70 -1.20 -2.42
N ASP A 156 17.63 -0.50 -3.05
CA ASP A 156 17.43 0.91 -3.40
C ASP A 156 16.23 1.09 -4.34
N LEU A 157 15.45 2.14 -4.06
CA LEU A 157 14.32 2.55 -4.86
C LEU A 157 14.81 3.04 -6.23
N SER A 158 14.38 2.34 -7.29
CA SER A 158 14.65 2.74 -8.67
C SER A 158 13.80 3.93 -9.07
N HIS A 159 12.50 3.89 -8.72
CA HIS A 159 11.58 5.02 -8.85
C HIS A 159 10.29 4.78 -8.07
N MET A 160 9.51 5.85 -7.94
CA MET A 160 8.14 5.82 -7.44
C MET A 160 7.20 6.40 -8.50
N SER A 161 6.09 5.73 -8.80
CA SER A 161 5.05 6.23 -9.70
C SER A 161 3.72 6.41 -8.98
N LEU A 162 3.03 7.49 -9.33
CA LEU A 162 1.73 7.89 -8.82
C LEU A 162 0.66 7.60 -9.86
N TYR A 163 -0.39 6.90 -9.45
CA TYR A 163 -1.52 6.55 -10.29
C TYR A 163 -2.83 7.02 -9.65
N TYR A 164 -3.79 7.37 -10.49
CA TYR A 164 -5.14 7.74 -10.09
C TYR A 164 -6.18 7.11 -11.04
N SER A 165 -7.40 6.93 -10.55
CA SER A 165 -8.53 6.49 -11.36
C SER A 165 -9.42 7.68 -11.68
N PRO A 166 -9.59 8.07 -12.97
CA PRO A 166 -10.48 9.15 -13.38
C PRO A 166 -11.94 8.92 -12.96
N GLY A 167 -12.37 7.65 -12.85
CA GLY A 167 -13.70 7.28 -12.35
C GLY A 167 -13.92 7.55 -10.86
N SER A 168 -12.87 7.83 -10.09
CA SER A 168 -12.92 7.96 -8.63
C SER A 168 -13.15 9.38 -8.10
N VAL A 169 -13.53 10.35 -8.95
CA VAL A 169 -13.79 11.71 -8.49
C VAL A 169 -15.01 11.75 -7.58
N THR A 170 -14.81 12.17 -6.34
CA THR A 170 -15.94 12.47 -5.45
C THR A 170 -16.60 13.76 -5.89
N VAL A 171 -17.84 13.64 -6.39
CA VAL A 171 -18.75 14.78 -6.48
C VAL A 171 -19.10 15.21 -5.07
N VAL A 172 -18.34 16.16 -4.52
CA VAL A 172 -18.71 16.85 -3.29
C VAL A 172 -20.10 17.45 -3.52
N PRO A 173 -21.15 17.00 -2.79
CA PRO A 173 -22.46 17.57 -2.96
C PRO A 173 -22.35 19.05 -2.64
N LEU A 174 -22.67 19.91 -3.62
CA LEU A 174 -22.76 21.34 -3.35
C LEU A 174 -23.63 21.52 -2.12
N PRO A 175 -23.22 22.35 -1.14
CA PRO A 175 -24.03 22.61 0.03
C PRO A 175 -25.45 22.92 -0.43
N ALA A 176 -26.46 22.45 0.29
CA ALA A 176 -27.87 22.69 -0.01
C ALA A 176 -28.28 24.19 0.00
N ALA A 177 -27.31 25.10 -0.08
CA ALA A 177 -27.44 26.52 -0.32
C ALA A 177 -28.40 26.83 -1.46
N PHE A 178 -28.44 26.07 -2.57
CA PHE A 178 -29.40 26.35 -3.65
C PHE A 178 -30.86 26.08 -3.24
N PRO A 179 -31.21 24.89 -2.71
CA PRO A 179 -32.53 24.66 -2.11
C PRO A 179 -32.87 25.65 -1.00
N LEU A 180 -31.93 25.98 -0.11
CA LEU A 180 -32.16 26.90 1.00
C LEU A 180 -32.40 28.34 0.53
N TYR A 181 -31.62 28.81 -0.45
CA TYR A 181 -31.75 30.13 -1.05
C TYR A 181 -33.07 30.24 -1.81
N GLY A 182 -33.43 29.20 -2.58
CA GLY A 182 -34.73 29.10 -3.25
C GLY A 182 -35.90 29.12 -2.26
N ALA A 183 -35.82 28.35 -1.17
CA ALA A 183 -36.81 28.35 -0.11
C ALA A 183 -36.94 29.71 0.58
N GLY A 184 -35.80 30.38 0.84
CA GLY A 184 -35.77 31.73 1.40
C GLY A 184 -36.50 32.75 0.51
N LEU A 185 -36.23 32.74 -0.80
CA LEU A 185 -36.93 33.62 -1.75
C LEU A 185 -38.42 33.31 -1.87
N ALA A 186 -38.80 32.03 -1.89
CA ALA A 186 -40.19 31.61 -1.95
C ALA A 186 -40.99 32.09 -0.72
N LEU A 187 -40.41 31.95 0.48
CA LEU A 187 -41.03 32.42 1.72
C LEU A 187 -41.20 33.95 1.73
N LEU A 188 -40.19 34.70 1.30
CA LEU A 188 -40.26 36.16 1.19
C LEU A 188 -41.34 36.59 0.18
N GLY A 189 -41.45 35.91 -0.96
CA GLY A 189 -42.49 36.15 -1.96
C GLY A 189 -43.90 35.90 -1.41
N LEU A 190 -44.08 34.82 -0.65
CA LEU A 190 -45.37 34.44 -0.05
C LEU A 190 -45.80 35.46 1.03
N VAL A 191 -44.85 35.95 1.84
CA VAL A 191 -45.11 37.02 2.83
C VAL A 191 -45.50 38.32 2.13
N ALA A 192 -44.80 38.72 1.06
CA ALA A 192 -45.11 39.92 0.31
C ALA A 192 -46.50 39.85 -0.35
N HIS A 193 -46.89 38.69 -0.88
CA HIS A 193 -48.21 38.48 -1.48
C HIS A 193 -49.35 38.67 -0.47
N ARG A 194 -49.21 38.11 0.75
CA ARG A 194 -50.24 38.22 1.80
C ARG A 194 -50.44 39.65 2.30
N ARG A 195 -49.41 40.50 2.24
CA ARG A 195 -49.51 41.92 2.64
C ARG A 195 -50.32 42.75 1.65
N ARG A 196 -50.21 42.48 0.35
CA ARG A 196 -50.99 43.20 -0.68
C ARG A 196 -52.49 42.90 -0.63
N SER A 197 -52.86 41.66 -0.28
CA SER A 197 -54.27 41.25 -0.14
C SER A 197 -55.03 41.90 1.01
N LYS A 198 -54.36 42.50 2.00
CA LYS A 198 -55.01 43.17 3.14
C LYS A 198 -55.12 44.69 2.99
N SER A 199 -54.54 45.25 1.92
CA SER A 199 -54.55 46.70 1.65
C SER A 199 -55.46 47.07 0.46
N ALA A 200 -56.24 46.11 -0.06
CA ALA A 200 -57.32 46.29 -1.02
C ALA A 200 -58.64 45.91 -0.34
#